data_AF-A0A8B6LLK8-F1
#
_entry.id   AF-A0A8B6LLK8-F1
#
_cell.length_a   1.000
_cell.length_b   1.000
_cell.length_c   1.000
_cell.angle_alpha   90.00
_cell.angle_beta   90.00
_cell.angle_gamma   90.00
#
_symmetry.space_group_name_H-M   'P 1'
#
loop_
_entity.id
_entity.type
_entity.pdbx_description
1 polymer ?
#
loop_
_entity_poly.entity_id
_entity_poly.type
_entity_poly.pdbx_seq_one_letter_code
_entity_poly.pdbx_strand_id
1 'polypeptide(L)'
;MRAAGLRAPLACDTPEDIAAYGQCFQLRTGTGVGVFVLRKQGGVMWIDGAGARVRGSGLTESGLALFDHIARQAGCTEIAFETNRPGLVRKSKLAGYVVAGYIMKKAVTP
;
A
#
# COMPACT_ATOMS: atom_id res chain seq x y z
N MET A 1 -3.26 -17.60 25.88
CA MET A 1 -1.97 -17.13 25.34
C MET A 1 -1.82 -17.65 23.92
N ARG A 2 -1.89 -16.78 22.90
CA ARG A 2 -1.61 -17.15 21.50
C ARG A 2 -0.16 -16.76 21.20
N ALA A 3 0.57 -17.68 20.57
CA ALA A 3 1.99 -17.56 20.28
C ALA A 3 2.33 -16.25 19.56
N ALA A 4 3.44 -15.64 19.95
CA ALA A 4 4.13 -14.59 19.21
C ALA A 4 4.70 -15.20 17.92
N GLY A 5 3.85 -15.34 16.91
CA GLY A 5 4.21 -15.71 15.54
C GLY A 5 3.56 -14.70 14.61
N LEU A 6 4.36 -14.12 13.71
CA LEU A 6 4.02 -13.04 12.77
C LEU A 6 2.53 -12.97 12.43
N ARG A 7 1.83 -11.93 12.89
CA ARG A 7 0.68 -11.45 12.12
C ARG A 7 1.27 -10.90 10.83
N ALA A 8 1.04 -11.58 9.71
CA ALA A 8 1.26 -10.97 8.41
C ALA A 8 0.55 -9.61 8.39
N PRO A 9 1.12 -8.56 7.79
CA PRO A 9 0.51 -7.23 7.75
C PRO A 9 -0.90 -7.18 7.15
N LEU A 10 -1.34 -8.28 6.55
CA LEU A 10 -2.65 -8.51 5.95
C LEU A 10 -3.32 -9.71 6.64
N ALA A 11 -4.03 -9.47 7.74
CA ALA A 11 -4.97 -10.42 8.32
C ALA A 11 -6.42 -10.09 7.87
N CYS A 12 -6.56 -9.64 6.61
CA CYS A 12 -7.83 -9.37 5.96
C CYS A 12 -7.94 -10.40 4.83
N ASP A 13 -8.87 -11.35 4.95
CA ASP A 13 -8.91 -12.52 4.08
C ASP A 13 -9.60 -12.21 2.74
N THR A 14 -10.34 -11.08 2.66
CA THR A 14 -11.07 -10.66 1.45
C THR A 14 -10.92 -9.16 1.11
N PRO A 15 -11.23 -8.74 -0.14
CA PRO A 15 -11.31 -7.34 -0.51
C PRO A 15 -12.30 -6.52 0.34
N GLU A 16 -13.40 -7.14 0.78
CA GLU A 16 -14.39 -6.54 1.67
C GLU A 16 -13.80 -6.28 3.05
N ASP A 17 -13.00 -7.21 3.60
CA ASP A 17 -12.29 -6.98 4.86
C ASP A 17 -11.32 -5.80 4.72
N ILE A 18 -10.54 -5.75 3.63
CA ILE A 18 -9.63 -4.64 3.37
C ILE A 18 -10.40 -3.31 3.35
N ALA A 19 -11.53 -3.25 2.65
CA ALA A 19 -12.36 -2.06 2.58
C ALA A 19 -13.03 -1.69 3.91
N ALA A 20 -13.39 -2.67 4.74
CA ALA A 20 -14.03 -2.48 6.03
C ALA A 20 -13.07 -1.98 7.12
N TYR A 21 -11.83 -2.47 7.12
CA TYR A 21 -10.81 -2.09 8.11
C TYR A 21 -9.96 -0.89 7.70
N GLY A 22 -10.03 -0.48 6.43
CA GLY A 22 -9.31 0.67 5.91
C GLY A 22 -10.22 1.84 5.56
N GLN A 23 -9.61 3.00 5.40
CA GLN A 23 -10.24 4.17 4.83
C GLN A 23 -10.09 4.15 3.32
N CYS A 24 -11.21 3.93 2.63
CA CYS A 24 -11.29 3.95 1.18
C CYS A 24 -11.40 5.37 0.65
N PHE A 25 -10.63 5.72 -0.36
CA PHE A 25 -10.84 6.98 -1.09
C PHE A 25 -10.46 6.87 -2.56
N GLN A 26 -10.91 7.87 -3.31
CA GLN A 26 -10.67 7.99 -4.73
C GLN A 26 -9.85 9.25 -5.02
N LEU A 27 -8.75 9.10 -5.77
CA LEU A 27 -7.99 10.21 -6.32
C LEU A 27 -8.37 10.38 -7.79
N ARG A 28 -8.90 11.55 -8.15
CA ARG A 28 -9.20 11.91 -9.54
C ARG A 28 -8.24 13.00 -9.98
N THR A 29 -7.58 12.77 -11.11
CA THR A 29 -6.73 13.77 -11.78
C THR A 29 -7.20 13.94 -13.22
N GLY A 30 -6.68 14.96 -13.92
CA GLY A 30 -6.96 15.12 -15.35
C GLY A 30 -6.50 13.93 -16.22
N THR A 31 -5.63 13.07 -15.70
CA THR A 31 -5.01 11.94 -16.41
C THR A 31 -5.57 10.58 -16.00
N GLY A 32 -6.39 10.50 -14.95
CA GLY A 32 -6.98 9.23 -14.53
C GLY A 32 -7.63 9.22 -13.16
N VAL A 33 -7.94 8.01 -12.73
CA VAL A 33 -8.63 7.71 -11.47
C VAL A 33 -7.89 6.61 -10.73
N GLY A 34 -7.56 6.86 -9.47
CA GLY A 34 -7.00 5.89 -8.53
C GLY A 34 -7.97 5.63 -7.38
N VAL A 35 -8.00 4.40 -6.89
CA VAL A 35 -8.73 3.99 -5.69
C VAL A 35 -7.72 3.38 -4.74
N PHE A 36 -7.77 3.82 -3.49
CA PHE A 36 -6.83 3.43 -2.46
C PHE A 36 -7.56 3.05 -1.18
N VAL A 37 -6.95 2.15 -0.42
CA VAL A 37 -7.37 1.78 0.92
C VAL A 37 -6.19 1.98 1.84
N LEU A 38 -6.36 2.86 2.83
CA LEU A 38 -5.33 3.16 3.83
C LEU A 38 -5.75 2.70 5.20
N ARG A 39 -4.82 2.13 5.96
CA ARG A 39 -5.07 1.70 7.34
C ARG A 39 -3.93 2.12 8.23
N LYS A 40 -4.25 2.81 9.34
CA LYS A 40 -3.26 3.10 10.37
C LYS A 40 -3.09 1.87 11.27
N GLN A 41 -1.85 1.43 11.45
CA GLN A 41 -1.48 0.40 12.41
C GLN A 41 -0.27 0.86 13.22
N GLY A 42 -0.50 1.23 14.48
CA GLY A 42 0.53 1.88 15.31
C GLY A 42 0.99 3.20 14.68
N GLY A 43 2.31 3.38 14.55
CA GLY A 43 2.92 4.53 13.88
C GLY A 43 3.01 4.41 12.35
N VAL A 44 2.45 3.37 11.74
CA VAL A 44 2.60 3.09 10.31
C VAL A 44 1.29 3.28 9.57
N MET A 45 1.32 4.01 8.44
CA MET A 45 0.22 4.07 7.48
C MET A 45 0.41 2.97 6.42
N TRP A 46 -0.47 1.98 6.42
CA TRP A 46 -0.46 0.90 5.43
C TRP A 46 -1.33 1.26 4.23
N ILE A 47 -0.81 0.98 3.02
CA ILE A 47 -1.58 1.00 1.78
C ILE A 47 -1.98 -0.45 1.48
N ASP A 48 -3.14 -0.86 1.96
CA ASP A 48 -3.63 -2.24 1.82
C ASP A 48 -4.18 -2.53 0.42
N GLY A 49 -4.66 -1.49 -0.27
CA GLY A 49 -5.23 -1.60 -1.60
C GLY A 49 -4.87 -0.40 -2.46
N ALA A 50 -4.43 -0.66 -3.71
CA ALA A 50 -4.17 0.38 -4.69
C ALA A 50 -4.51 -0.11 -6.10
N GLY A 51 -5.52 0.51 -6.71
CA GLY A 51 -5.92 0.27 -8.09
C GLY A 51 -6.01 1.58 -8.85
N ALA A 52 -5.63 1.60 -10.13
CA ALA A 52 -5.68 2.81 -10.93
C ALA A 52 -6.02 2.52 -12.39
N ARG A 53 -6.85 3.38 -12.97
CA ARG A 53 -7.07 3.50 -14.41
C ARG A 53 -6.55 4.86 -14.86
N VAL A 54 -5.48 4.86 -15.66
CA VAL A 54 -4.81 6.07 -16.15
C VAL A 54 -4.71 6.06 -17.68
N ARG A 55 -4.76 7.24 -18.29
CA ARG A 55 -4.29 7.45 -19.66
C ARG A 55 -2.85 7.97 -19.58
N GLY A 56 -1.87 7.15 -19.94
CA GLY A 56 -0.43 7.48 -19.86
C GLY A 56 0.21 7.27 -18.48
N SER A 57 1.29 8.01 -18.19
CA SER A 57 2.02 7.99 -16.91
C SER A 57 1.64 9.23 -16.09
N GLY A 58 1.11 9.19 -14.87
CA GLY A 58 0.74 8.13 -13.96
C GLY A 58 0.20 8.79 -12.69
N LEU A 59 -0.50 8.03 -11.86
CA LEU A 59 -0.99 8.51 -10.55
C LEU A 59 0.00 8.25 -9.41
N THR A 60 1.14 7.62 -9.70
CA THR A 60 2.05 7.14 -8.68
C THR A 60 2.69 8.29 -7.90
N GLU A 61 3.23 9.32 -8.56
CA GLU A 61 3.89 10.44 -7.87
C GLU A 61 2.90 11.27 -7.04
N SER A 62 1.75 11.63 -7.63
CA SER A 62 0.69 12.34 -6.92
C SER A 62 0.12 11.51 -5.77
N GLY A 63 -0.01 10.20 -5.94
CA GLY A 63 -0.46 9.28 -4.90
C GLY A 63 0.54 9.20 -3.75
N LEU A 64 1.83 9.06 -4.04
CA LEU A 64 2.88 8.99 -3.01
C LEU A 64 2.94 10.28 -2.18
N ALA A 65 2.90 11.44 -2.81
CA ALA A 65 2.87 12.73 -2.09
C ALA A 65 1.59 12.89 -1.24
N LEU A 66 0.45 12.40 -1.72
CA LEU A 66 -0.79 12.39 -0.96
C LEU A 66 -0.69 11.48 0.28
N PHE A 67 -0.07 10.30 0.15
CA PHE A 67 0.12 9.40 1.29
C PHE A 67 1.01 10.02 2.37
N ASP A 68 2.06 10.76 1.99
CA ASP A 68 2.88 11.50 2.96
C ASP A 68 2.05 12.51 3.76
N HIS A 69 1.19 13.25 3.09
CA HIS A 69 0.31 14.21 3.75
C HIS A 69 -0.66 13.51 4.72
N ILE A 70 -1.34 12.46 4.26
CA ILE A 70 -2.31 11.71 5.06
C ILE A 70 -1.61 11.06 6.27
N ALA A 71 -0.43 10.44 6.07
CA ALA A 71 0.33 9.80 7.13
C ALA A 71 0.74 10.81 8.22
N ARG A 72 1.22 11.99 7.83
CA ARG A 72 1.57 13.05 8.80
C ARG A 72 0.36 13.55 9.58
N GLN A 73 -0.76 13.80 8.91
CA GLN A 73 -2.01 14.21 9.56
C GLN A 73 -2.53 13.13 10.53
N ALA A 74 -2.33 11.86 10.20
CA ALA A 74 -2.67 10.74 11.06
C ALA A 74 -1.67 10.50 12.20
N GLY A 75 -0.58 11.29 12.30
CA GLY A 75 0.47 11.09 13.30
C GLY A 75 1.28 9.80 13.10
N CYS A 76 1.39 9.33 11.85
CA CYS A 76 2.26 8.22 11.48
C CYS A 76 3.69 8.72 11.22
N THR A 77 4.66 7.87 11.53
CA THR A 77 6.09 8.08 11.28
C THR A 77 6.57 7.34 10.04
N GLU A 78 5.81 6.37 9.57
CA GLU A 78 6.18 5.50 8.44
C GLU A 78 4.98 5.23 7.53
N ILE A 79 5.28 4.89 6.27
CA ILE A 79 4.30 4.42 5.28
C ILE A 79 4.79 3.09 4.73
N ALA A 80 3.90 2.11 4.64
CA ALA A 80 4.25 0.76 4.19
C ALA A 80 3.23 0.23 3.17
N PHE A 81 3.74 -0.56 2.23
CA PHE A 81 2.92 -1.34 1.30
C PHE A 81 3.73 -2.51 0.76
N GLU A 82 3.04 -3.56 0.31
CA GLU A 82 3.67 -4.72 -0.30
C GLU A 82 3.53 -4.67 -1.82
N THR A 83 4.57 -5.06 -2.55
CA THR A 83 4.50 -5.15 -4.01
C THR A 83 5.51 -6.16 -4.56
N ASN A 84 5.11 -6.83 -5.64
CA ASN A 84 6.01 -7.63 -6.47
C ASN A 84 6.31 -6.96 -7.82
N ARG A 85 5.86 -5.71 -8.04
CA ARG A 85 5.96 -4.99 -9.32
C ARG A 85 7.30 -4.24 -9.39
N PRO A 86 8.27 -4.65 -10.23
CA PRO A 86 9.61 -4.04 -10.23
C PRO A 86 9.59 -2.54 -10.56
N GLY A 87 8.70 -2.13 -11.48
CA GLY A 87 8.52 -0.72 -11.82
C GLY A 87 8.00 0.14 -10.67
N LEU A 88 7.14 -0.41 -9.80
CA LEU A 88 6.68 0.30 -8.61
C LEU A 88 7.79 0.38 -7.57
N VAL A 89 8.52 -0.71 -7.33
CA VAL A 89 9.71 -0.71 -6.45
C VAL A 89 10.69 0.38 -6.86
N ARG A 90 11.01 0.49 -8.15
CA ARG A 90 11.91 1.54 -8.66
C ARG A 90 11.37 2.94 -8.37
N LYS A 91 10.09 3.21 -8.64
CA LYS A 91 9.47 4.52 -8.39
C LYS A 91 9.40 4.86 -6.90
N SER A 92 9.05 3.90 -6.06
CA SER A 92 8.97 4.11 -4.62
C SER A 92 10.33 4.32 -3.97
N LYS A 93 11.39 3.66 -4.46
CA LYS A 93 12.76 3.97 -4.04
C LYS A 93 13.15 5.42 -4.33
N LEU A 94 12.76 5.97 -5.48
CA LEU A 94 12.99 7.39 -5.80
C LEU A 94 12.21 8.32 -4.87
N ALA A 95 11.11 7.86 -4.28
CA ALA A 95 10.32 8.57 -3.29
C ALA A 95 10.76 8.30 -1.83
N GLY A 96 11.90 7.65 -1.61
CA GLY A 96 12.47 7.43 -0.27
C GLY A 96 12.05 6.13 0.44
N TYR A 97 11.27 5.26 -0.20
CA TYR A 97 10.94 3.96 0.37
C TYR A 97 12.16 3.02 0.36
N VAL A 98 12.30 2.26 1.44
CA VAL A 98 13.29 1.18 1.55
C VAL A 98 12.60 -0.19 1.52
N VAL A 99 13.29 -1.20 1.00
CA VAL A 99 12.80 -2.58 1.04
C VAL A 99 13.07 -3.12 2.44
N ALA A 100 12.00 -3.49 3.17
CA ALA A 100 12.08 -3.94 4.56
C ALA A 100 11.80 -5.44 4.77
N GLY A 101 11.50 -6.21 3.71
CA GLY A 101 11.16 -7.63 3.83
C GLY A 101 11.26 -8.39 2.50
N TYR A 102 11.02 -9.69 2.57
CA TYR A 102 11.13 -10.61 1.43
C TYR A 102 9.79 -11.33 1.17
N ILE A 103 9.47 -11.56 -0.11
CA ILE A 103 8.39 -12.45 -0.53
C ILE A 103 9.01 -13.78 -0.95
N MET A 104 8.71 -14.85 -0.21
CA MET A 104 9.16 -16.20 -0.52
C MET A 104 8.19 -16.86 -1.50
N LYS A 105 8.73 -17.49 -2.56
CA LYS A 105 7.93 -18.22 -3.57
C LYS A 105 8.48 -19.63 -3.72
N LYS A 106 7.58 -20.62 -3.80
CA LYS A 106 7.89 -22.00 -4.15
C LYS A 106 7.06 -22.39 -5.36
N ALA A 107 7.68 -22.99 -6.37
CA ALA A 107 6.94 -23.58 -7.48
C ALA A 107 6.16 -24.81 -6.98
N VAL A 108 4.89 -24.91 -7.35
CA VAL A 108 4.10 -26.13 -7.16
C VAL A 108 4.17 -26.88 -8.47
N THR A 109 4.81 -28.05 -8.44
CA THR A 109 4.73 -29.00 -9.55
C THR A 109 3.30 -29.55 -9.57
N PRO A 110 2.64 -29.64 -10.74
CA PRO A 110 1.29 -30.21 -10.84
C PRO A 110 1.17 -31.59 -10.20
#